data_AF-A0A933YGR7-F1
#
_entry.id   AF-A0A933YGR7-F1
#
_cell.length_a   1.000
_cell.length_b   1.000
_cell.length_c   1.000
_cell.angle_alpha   90.00
_cell.angle_beta   90.00
_cell.angle_gamma   90.00
#
_symmetry.space_group_name_H-M   'P 1'
#
loop_
_entity.id
_entity.type
_entity.pdbx_description
1 polymer ?
#
loop_
_entity_poly.entity_id
_entity_poly.type
_entity_poly.pdbx_seq_one_letter_code
_entity_poly.pdbx_strand_id
1 'polypeptide(L)'
;MNTTLTIKTDKKLRDDARRVAHGLGLPLTTAVNAMLKQFVRDRRLVLEEECPFPSHTPNAETRKALLNVRHRKGLKTFATFEEFEKHVRSL
;
A
#
# COMPACT_ATOMS: atom_id res chain seq x y z
N MET A 1 4.78 -6.01 27.56
CA MET A 1 3.82 -7.12 27.39
C MET A 1 3.93 -7.61 25.95
N ASN A 2 4.06 -8.91 25.73
CA ASN A 2 4.10 -9.49 24.39
C ASN A 2 2.71 -10.01 24.02
N THR A 3 2.39 -9.97 22.73
CA THR A 3 1.14 -10.49 22.18
C THR A 3 1.45 -11.41 21.00
N THR A 4 0.50 -12.27 20.65
CA THR A 4 0.64 -13.23 19.55
C THR A 4 -0.05 -12.68 18.31
N LEU A 5 0.66 -12.75 17.17
CA LEU A 5 0.13 -12.40 15.86
C LEU A 5 0.01 -13.67 15.01
N THR A 6 -1.22 -14.01 14.60
CA THR A 6 -1.50 -15.13 13.69
C THR A 6 -1.78 -14.57 12.29
N ILE A 7 -0.95 -14.94 11.32
CA ILE A 7 -1.06 -14.46 9.93
C ILE A 7 -1.30 -15.66 9.01
N LYS A 8 -2.35 -15.58 8.21
CA LYS A 8 -2.57 -16.53 7.10
C LYS A 8 -1.65 -16.16 5.94
N THR A 9 -0.85 -17.10 5.49
CA THR A 9 0.08 -16.91 4.37
C THR A 9 0.31 -18.23 3.64
N ASP A 10 0.86 -18.16 2.43
CA ASP A 10 1.25 -19.35 1.69
C ASP A 10 2.40 -20.09 2.39
N LYS A 11 2.34 -21.43 2.38
CA LYS A 11 3.32 -22.27 3.07
C LYS A 11 4.71 -22.11 2.47
N LYS A 12 4.83 -22.11 1.14
CA LYS A 12 6.11 -21.97 0.44
C LYS A 12 6.72 -20.60 0.72
N LEU A 13 5.93 -19.53 0.64
CA LEU A 13 6.38 -18.17 0.98
C LEU A 13 6.96 -18.10 2.41
N ARG A 14 6.26 -18.68 3.40
CA ARG A 14 6.73 -18.72 4.79
C ARG A 14 8.06 -19.47 4.93
N ASP A 15 8.18 -20.62 4.28
CA ASP A 15 9.36 -21.48 4.39
C ASP A 15 10.56 -20.86 3.67
N ASP A 16 10.34 -20.20 2.54
CA ASP A 16 11.35 -19.44 1.81
C ASP A 16 11.85 -18.23 2.63
N ALA A 17 10.93 -17.43 3.18
CA ALA A 17 11.28 -16.31 4.05
C ALA A 17 12.08 -16.77 5.28
N ARG A 18 11.77 -17.94 5.84
CA ARG A 18 12.52 -18.53 6.97
C ARG A 18 13.94 -18.90 6.58
N ARG A 19 14.14 -19.49 5.39
CA ARG A 19 15.49 -19.82 4.88
C ARG A 19 16.32 -18.57 4.68
N VAL A 20 15.73 -17.52 4.10
CA VAL A 20 16.40 -16.22 3.91
C VAL A 20 16.81 -15.61 5.26
N ALA A 21 15.89 -15.52 6.22
CA ALA A 21 16.18 -15.00 7.55
C ALA A 21 17.30 -15.78 8.25
N HIS A 22 17.25 -17.12 8.18
CA HIS A 22 18.29 -17.97 8.74
C HIS A 22 19.66 -17.76 8.07
N GLY A 23 19.69 -17.58 6.74
CA GLY A 23 20.90 -17.23 6.01
C GLY A 23 21.52 -15.90 6.45
N LEU A 24 20.71 -14.99 6.99
CA LEU A 24 21.14 -13.72 7.60
C LEU A 24 21.44 -13.84 9.11
N GLY A 25 21.39 -15.04 9.68
CA GLY A 25 21.68 -15.29 11.10
C GLY A 25 20.58 -14.84 12.06
N LEU A 26 19.34 -14.69 11.60
CA LEU A 26 18.22 -14.21 12.43
C LEU A 26 16.94 -15.04 12.27
N PRO A 27 16.13 -15.19 13.34
CA PRO A 27 14.81 -15.81 13.24
C PRO A 27 13.85 -15.00 12.36
N LEU A 28 12.94 -15.69 11.65
CA LEU A 28 11.89 -15.03 10.85
C LEU A 28 11.08 -14.02 11.67
N THR A 29 10.78 -14.34 12.94
CA THR A 29 10.07 -13.43 13.86
C THR A 29 10.80 -12.10 14.08
N THR A 30 12.14 -12.11 14.08
CA THR A 30 12.95 -10.89 14.20
C THR A 30 12.79 -10.00 12.97
N ALA A 31 12.82 -10.60 11.77
CA ALA A 31 12.59 -9.87 10.52
C ALA A 31 11.19 -9.24 10.48
N VAL A 32 10.14 -10.02 10.81
CA VAL A 32 8.75 -9.52 10.83
C VAL A 32 8.59 -8.36 11.82
N ASN A 33 9.12 -8.49 13.04
CA ASN A 33 9.06 -7.42 14.03
C ASN A 33 9.85 -6.17 13.61
N ALA A 34 10.98 -6.32 12.91
CA ALA A 34 11.73 -5.19 12.38
C ALA A 34 10.92 -4.43 11.31
N MET A 35 10.25 -5.16 10.41
CA MET A 35 9.37 -4.57 9.40
C MET A 35 8.16 -3.86 10.02
N LEU A 36 7.55 -4.43 11.06
CA LEU A 36 6.45 -3.77 11.78
C LEU A 36 6.91 -2.45 12.43
N LYS A 37 8.09 -2.44 13.05
CA LYS A 37 8.67 -1.20 13.62
C LYS A 37 8.96 -0.17 12.53
N GLN A 38 9.49 -0.60 11.39
CA GLN A 38 9.73 0.28 10.25
C GLN A 38 8.42 0.87 9.73
N PHE A 39 7.37 0.07 9.58
CA PHE A 39 6.05 0.53 9.14
C PHE A 39 5.48 1.61 10.08
N VAL A 40 5.60 1.42 11.40
CA VAL A 40 5.17 2.41 12.39
C VAL A 40 5.99 3.71 12.28
N ARG A 41 7.31 3.61 12.13
CA ARG A 41 8.21 4.76 12.06
C ARG A 41 7.99 5.57 10.79
N ASP A 42 7.95 4.88 9.65
CA ASP A 42 7.95 5.52 8.34
C ASP A 42 6.53 5.94 7.92
N ARG A 43 5.48 5.39 8.57
CA ARG A 43 4.06 5.58 8.25
C ARG A 43 3.76 5.38 6.76
N ARG A 44 4.53 4.48 6.13
CA ARG A 44 4.51 4.20 4.71
C ARG A 44 4.52 2.71 4.48
N LEU A 45 3.65 2.27 3.58
CA LEU A 45 3.65 0.91 3.05
C LEU A 45 4.13 0.95 1.61
N VAL A 46 5.15 0.15 1.28
CA VAL A 46 5.59 -0.07 -0.10
C VAL A 46 4.91 -1.34 -0.58
N LEU A 47 4.11 -1.21 -1.64
CA LEU A 47 3.47 -2.34 -2.32
C LEU A 47 4.19 -2.52 -3.65
N GLU A 48 4.88 -3.65 -3.81
CA GLU A 48 5.54 -4.02 -5.07
C GLU A 48 4.55 -4.73 -6.01
N GLU A 49 4.95 -4.92 -7.27
CA GLU A 49 4.13 -5.52 -8.34
C GLU A 49 3.61 -6.93 -7.97
N GLU A 50 4.38 -7.68 -7.18
CA GLU A 50 4.04 -9.01 -6.69
C GLU A 50 3.02 -9.02 -5.53
N CYS A 51 2.57 -7.85 -5.07
CA CYS A 51 1.58 -7.80 -4.01
C CYS A 51 0.22 -8.30 -4.53
N PRO A 52 -0.43 -9.29 -3.86
CA PRO A 52 -1.70 -9.87 -4.30
C PRO A 52 -2.92 -8.99 -3.98
N PHE A 53 -2.75 -7.94 -3.15
CA PHE A 53 -3.68 -6.82 -3.18
C PHE A 53 -3.50 -6.15 -4.54
N PRO A 54 -4.54 -5.64 -5.21
CA PRO A 54 -4.38 -5.16 -6.58
C PRO A 54 -3.37 -4.00 -6.64
N SER A 55 -2.10 -4.35 -6.81
CA SER A 55 -0.94 -3.45 -6.81
C SER A 55 -1.08 -2.43 -7.95
N HIS A 56 -1.83 -2.81 -8.98
CA HIS A 56 -2.15 -1.99 -10.14
C HIS A 56 -3.64 -1.79 -10.39
N THR A 57 -4.54 -2.34 -9.57
CA THR A 57 -5.99 -2.12 -9.74
C THR A 57 -6.50 -1.27 -8.57
N PRO A 58 -6.64 0.05 -8.76
CA PRO A 58 -7.24 0.92 -7.75
C PRO A 58 -8.59 0.39 -7.27
N ASN A 59 -9.04 0.84 -6.10
CA ASN A 59 -10.36 0.44 -5.58
C ASN A 59 -11.50 0.82 -6.56
N ALA A 60 -12.71 0.29 -6.31
CA ALA A 60 -13.85 0.49 -7.22
C ALA A 60 -14.17 1.97 -7.49
N GLU A 61 -14.07 2.81 -6.47
CA GLU A 61 -14.30 4.26 -6.58
C GLU A 61 -13.25 4.93 -7.47
N THR A 62 -11.97 4.66 -7.25
CA THR A 62 -10.88 5.21 -8.08
C THR A 62 -11.00 4.73 -9.53
N ARG A 63 -11.38 3.47 -9.78
CA ARG A 63 -11.61 2.98 -11.15
C ARG A 63 -12.76 3.73 -11.82
N LYS A 64 -13.86 3.97 -11.10
CA LYS A 64 -15.01 4.74 -11.61
C LYS A 64 -14.60 6.19 -11.93
N ALA A 65 -13.81 6.83 -11.06
CA ALA A 65 -13.27 8.16 -11.32
C ALA A 65 -12.40 8.19 -12.57
N LEU A 66 -11.49 7.22 -12.75
CA LEU A 66 -10.64 7.10 -13.94
C LEU A 66 -11.47 6.91 -15.22
N LEU A 67 -12.54 6.11 -15.18
CA LEU A 67 -13.47 5.95 -16.31
C LEU A 67 -14.20 7.25 -16.65
N ASN A 68 -14.70 7.96 -15.64
CA ASN A 68 -15.35 9.26 -15.84
C ASN A 68 -14.39 10.26 -16.52
N VAL A 69 -13.14 10.33 -16.06
CA VAL A 69 -12.10 11.19 -16.68
C VAL A 69 -11.86 10.79 -18.14
N ARG A 70 -11.71 9.50 -18.46
CA ARG A 70 -11.53 9.00 -19.84
C ARG A 70 -12.69 9.39 -20.75
N HIS A 71 -13.92 9.37 -20.24
CA HIS A 71 -15.12 9.79 -20.96
C HIS A 71 -15.41 11.30 -20.85
N ARG A 72 -14.48 12.11 -20.31
CA ARG A 72 -14.63 13.55 -20.06
C ARG A 72 -15.89 13.91 -19.27
N LYS A 73 -16.36 13.01 -18.40
CA LYS A 73 -17.55 13.18 -17.58
C LYS A 73 -17.17 13.73 -16.20
N GLY A 74 -17.83 14.80 -15.76
CA GLY A 74 -17.63 15.39 -14.44
C GLY A 74 -16.26 16.04 -14.26
N LEU A 75 -15.58 16.41 -15.36
CA LEU A 75 -14.33 17.15 -15.31
C LEU A 75 -14.62 18.64 -15.14
N LYS A 76 -13.83 19.30 -14.27
CA LYS A 76 -13.83 20.75 -14.13
C LYS A 76 -12.42 21.26 -14.46
N THR A 77 -12.35 22.20 -15.36
CA THR A 77 -11.10 22.87 -15.77
C THR A 77 -11.01 24.23 -15.11
N PHE A 78 -9.78 24.66 -14.82
CA PHE A 78 -9.48 25.96 -14.23
C PHE A 78 -8.45 26.65 -15.12
N ALA A 79 -8.57 27.96 -15.29
CA ALA A 79 -7.64 28.72 -16.13
C ALA A 79 -6.31 28.98 -15.40
N THR A 80 -6.38 29.08 -14.06
CA THR A 80 -5.22 29.35 -13.21
C THR A 80 -5.17 28.41 -12.00
N PHE A 81 -4.00 28.34 -11.35
CA PHE A 81 -3.82 27.57 -10.13
C PHE A 81 -4.65 28.15 -8.98
N GLU A 82 -4.80 29.48 -8.90
CA GLU A 82 -5.55 30.18 -7.85
C GLU A 82 -7.05 29.83 -7.89
N GLU A 83 -7.63 29.72 -9.09
CA GLU A 83 -9.03 29.30 -9.27
C GLU A 83 -9.23 27.84 -8.83
N PHE A 84 -8.28 26.97 -9.18
CA PHE A 84 -8.27 25.56 -8.76
C PHE A 84 -8.17 25.45 -7.23
N GLU A 85 -7.21 26.16 -6.62
CA GLU A 85 -6.98 26.14 -5.18
C GLU A 85 -8.22 26.62 -4.41
N LYS A 86 -8.82 27.74 -4.83
CA LYS A 86 -10.04 28.27 -4.22
C LYS A 86 -11.19 27.25 -4.28
N HIS A 87 -11.32 26.55 -5.40
CA HIS A 87 -12.36 25.52 -5.53
C HIS A 87 -12.11 24.31 -4.63
N VAL A 88 -10.88 23.77 -4.61
CA VAL A 88 -10.55 22.60 -3.79
C VAL A 88 -10.69 22.89 -2.29
N ARG A 89 -10.31 24.09 -1.84
CA ARG A 89 -10.48 24.51 -0.43
C ARG A 89 -11.96 24.70 -0.02
N SER A 90 -12.88 24.78 -0.97
CA SER A 90 -14.33 24.94 -0.71
C SER A 90 -15.12 23.63 -0.68
N LEU A 91 -14.47 22.50 -1.00
CA LEU A 91 -15.03 21.15 -0.93
C LEU A 91 -14.90 20.57 0.48
#